data_AF-A0A2N0M4V2-F1
#
_entry.id   AF-A0A2N0M4V2-F1
#
_cell.length_a   1.000
_cell.length_b   1.000
_cell.length_c   1.000
_cell.angle_alpha   90.00
_cell.angle_beta   90.00
_cell.angle_gamma   90.00
#
_symmetry.space_group_name_H-M   'P 1'
#
loop_
_entity.id
_entity.type
_entity.pdbx_description
1 polymer ?
#
loop_
_entity_poly.entity_id
_entity_poly.type
_entity_poly.pdbx_seq_one_letter_code
_entity_poly.pdbx_strand_id
1 'polypeptide(L)'
;MIKIKNSGFAPLVENTNNQILQLWDTVSNRRCTLRMDPGDAYLSLGGLLDKYLKQPPISQLLQESRITQPSAAALYAMQDLVYLSTDAGELKDMFSGMAFKEGEESLALDQVPTNHQLQVEGQDVSVVDLTIDRINLQYSRNWTGFHRRKWLRNKSRYSGFVRDSLIHEFGSHETDAILQLGSTSHKIKLLKGLAKTIWDAQFENYSRFIGKKLVYKSGDETIDNIMEGAGAICSEKVQALKFLTDHYGLQSEYIIAGENATGPVPVEKLRELLTTFDFRFSKRYMRFWQHTALLYDIDGTQVLVDATNGNIPFLFLKDDAAERILGYQKKLPVTVKMVEADEDFYYHRVPQDIPENFFFALEGWVSFSDLMQVFDNELGLYLSREFYVMPLAFKSEKEFSRERQEYLDVAQRAGLECSVTADWTLDSHLGEEFRRSEPAVADKILRAGGHLLTRLDECDGPGHQAVLVIMKLLNQPPVQRDR
;
A
#
# COMPACT_ATOMS: atom_id res chain seq x y z
N MET A 1 27.11 4.28 18.68
CA MET A 1 27.89 4.92 17.60
C MET A 1 26.89 5.37 16.54
N ILE A 2 26.46 6.63 16.59
CA ILE A 2 25.46 7.20 15.68
C ILE A 2 26.11 7.25 14.28
N LYS A 3 25.79 6.26 13.44
CA LYS A 3 26.16 6.31 12.03
C LYS A 3 25.09 7.13 11.33
N ILE A 4 25.48 8.23 10.71
CA ILE A 4 24.58 8.92 9.78
C ILE A 4 24.39 8.01 8.58
N LYS A 5 23.28 7.28 8.55
CA LYS A 5 23.01 6.25 7.53
C LYS A 5 22.36 6.91 6.31
N ASN A 6 23.19 7.30 5.32
CA ASN A 6 22.86 7.54 3.90
C ASN A 6 21.40 7.83 3.54
N SER A 7 20.79 8.84 4.18
CA SER A 7 19.61 9.53 3.65
C SER A 7 20.13 10.87 3.13
N GLY A 8 20.27 10.99 1.80
CA GLY A 8 20.93 12.12 1.13
C GLY A 8 20.81 13.45 1.88
N PHE A 9 21.95 13.97 2.33
CA PHE A 9 22.01 15.26 3.00
C PHE A 9 21.56 16.37 2.05
N ALA A 10 20.89 17.37 2.61
CA ALA A 10 20.88 18.67 1.95
C ALA A 10 22.32 19.21 1.95
N PRO A 11 22.80 19.84 0.87
CA PRO A 11 24.19 20.27 0.77
C PRO A 11 24.58 21.15 1.97
N LEU A 12 25.66 20.75 2.64
CA LEU A 12 26.23 21.53 3.74
C LEU A 12 26.75 22.85 3.16
N VAL A 13 26.43 23.96 3.83
CA VAL A 13 26.93 25.29 3.44
C VAL A 13 28.11 25.61 4.33
N GLU A 14 29.27 25.88 3.72
CA GLU A 14 30.48 26.28 4.44
C GLU A 14 30.20 27.51 5.33
N ASN A 15 30.73 27.51 6.56
CA ASN A 15 30.60 28.57 7.57
C ASN A 15 29.22 28.80 8.22
N THR A 16 28.36 27.78 8.32
CA THR A 16 27.13 27.86 9.13
C THR A 16 27.12 26.82 10.26
N ASN A 17 26.59 27.18 11.44
CA ASN A 17 26.28 26.22 12.51
C ASN A 17 25.18 25.27 11.99
N ASN A 18 25.60 24.12 11.44
CA ASN A 18 24.69 23.13 10.87
C ASN A 18 23.93 22.41 11.99
N GLN A 19 22.72 22.89 12.29
CA GLN A 19 21.76 22.25 13.18
C GLN A 19 20.82 21.37 12.36
N ILE A 20 20.84 20.06 12.59
CA ILE A 20 20.08 19.07 11.81
C ILE A 20 19.05 18.38 12.69
N LEU A 21 17.83 18.24 12.16
CA LEU A 21 16.79 17.39 12.72
C LEU A 21 16.69 16.12 11.89
N GLN A 22 16.78 14.98 12.55
CA GLN A 22 16.47 13.67 11.99
C GLN A 22 15.22 13.13 12.67
N LEU A 23 14.25 12.71 11.84
CA LEU A 23 13.04 12.05 12.25
C LEU A 23 13.03 10.65 11.65
N TRP A 24 12.79 9.64 12.47
CA TRP A 24 12.60 8.27 12.04
C TRP A 24 11.31 7.69 12.61
N ASP A 25 10.38 7.30 11.74
CA ASP A 25 9.23 6.48 12.13
C ASP A 25 9.64 5.01 12.04
N THR A 26 9.72 4.34 13.19
CA THR A 26 10.17 2.94 13.29
C THR A 26 9.23 1.96 12.62
N VAL A 27 7.95 2.32 12.53
CA VAL A 27 6.89 1.43 12.08
C VAL A 27 6.74 1.50 10.56
N SER A 28 6.73 2.70 9.96
CA SER A 28 6.71 2.85 8.50
C SER A 28 8.12 2.81 7.85
N ASN A 29 9.17 2.78 8.67
CA ASN A 29 10.58 2.92 8.27
C ASN A 29 10.90 4.20 7.46
N ARG A 30 10.02 5.20 7.51
CA ARG A 30 10.24 6.48 6.84
C ARG A 30 11.26 7.29 7.62
N ARG A 31 12.09 8.04 6.90
CA ARG A 31 13.09 8.95 7.47
C ARG A 31 13.01 10.31 6.82
N CYS A 32 13.12 11.35 7.63
CA CYS A 32 13.26 12.71 7.17
C CYS A 32 14.46 13.36 7.85
N THR A 33 15.28 14.03 7.05
CA THR A 33 16.40 14.83 7.53
C THR A 33 16.25 16.25 6.99
N LEU A 34 16.34 17.25 7.87
CA LEU A 34 16.29 18.67 7.51
C LEU A 34 17.23 19.52 8.37
N ARG A 35 17.63 20.69 7.87
CA ARG A 35 18.42 21.70 8.59
C ARG A 35 17.50 22.69 9.29
N MET A 36 17.61 22.79 10.61
CA MET A 36 16.85 23.70 11.48
C MET A 36 17.47 25.11 11.51
N ASP A 37 16.69 26.09 11.98
CA ASP A 37 17.22 27.39 12.34
C ASP A 37 18.12 27.24 13.58
N PRO A 38 19.26 27.94 13.66
CA PRO A 38 20.20 27.75 14.77
C PRO A 38 19.61 27.92 16.18
N GLY A 39 18.61 28.80 16.33
CA GLY A 39 17.93 29.06 17.61
C GLY A 39 16.92 27.99 18.02
N ASP A 40 16.52 27.10 17.11
CA ASP A 40 15.47 26.12 17.38
C ASP A 40 15.97 24.89 18.14
N ALA A 41 17.30 24.70 18.23
CA ALA A 41 17.93 23.60 18.95
C ALA A 41 17.59 23.57 20.46
N TYR A 42 17.00 24.65 20.98
CA TYR A 42 16.58 24.81 22.37
C TYR A 42 15.06 24.75 22.56
N LEU A 43 14.30 24.52 21.49
CA LEU A 43 12.86 24.29 21.59
C LEU A 43 12.59 22.95 22.28
N SER A 44 11.46 22.87 22.98
CA SER A 44 10.97 21.57 23.43
C SER A 44 10.64 20.68 22.23
N LEU A 45 10.58 19.37 22.46
CA LEU A 45 10.16 18.38 21.45
C LEU A 45 8.84 18.79 20.80
N GLY A 46 7.84 19.19 21.60
CA GLY A 46 6.56 19.68 21.10
C GLY A 46 6.70 20.91 20.19
N GLY A 47 7.57 21.85 20.55
CA GLY A 47 7.86 23.03 19.70
C GLY A 47 8.55 22.65 18.39
N LEU A 48 9.49 21.71 18.42
CA LEU A 48 10.15 21.19 17.21
C LEU A 48 9.16 20.46 16.32
N LEU A 49 8.33 19.58 16.87
CA LEU A 49 7.34 18.83 16.12
C LEU A 49 6.25 19.74 15.55
N ASP A 50 5.84 20.80 16.25
CA ASP A 50 4.88 21.77 15.70
C ASP A 50 5.49 22.53 14.52
N LYS A 51 6.70 23.09 14.69
CA LYS A 51 7.38 23.89 13.66
C LYS A 51 7.86 23.06 12.45
N TYR A 52 8.46 21.89 12.68
CA TYR A 52 9.14 21.12 11.65
C TYR A 52 8.43 19.86 11.20
N LEU A 53 7.44 19.35 11.95
CA LEU A 53 6.63 18.22 11.51
C LEU A 53 5.20 18.63 11.18
N LYS A 54 4.47 19.36 12.03
CA LYS A 54 3.06 19.70 11.82
C LYS A 54 2.87 20.81 10.79
N GLN A 55 3.62 21.90 10.92
CA GLN A 55 3.51 23.09 10.07
C GLN A 55 4.84 23.51 9.41
N PRO A 56 5.57 22.58 8.77
CA PRO A 56 6.85 22.88 8.17
C PRO A 56 6.70 23.83 6.98
N PRO A 57 7.53 24.88 6.87
CA PRO A 57 7.57 25.76 5.71
C PRO A 57 8.30 25.08 4.53
N ILE A 58 7.79 23.94 4.05
CA ILE A 58 8.51 23.03 3.13
C ILE A 58 8.99 23.72 1.86
N SER A 59 8.17 24.58 1.26
CA SER A 59 8.56 25.31 0.05
C SER A 59 9.79 26.19 0.29
N GLN A 60 9.86 26.86 1.44
CA GLN A 60 11.01 27.66 1.85
C GLN A 60 12.20 26.75 2.17
N LEU A 61 12.00 25.66 2.92
CA LEU A 61 13.06 24.70 3.24
C LEU A 61 13.69 24.09 1.98
N LEU A 62 12.89 23.81 0.94
CA LEU A 62 13.38 23.32 -0.35
C LEU A 62 14.16 24.41 -1.11
N GLN A 63 13.62 25.64 -1.17
CA GLN A 63 14.29 26.78 -1.83
C GLN A 63 15.64 27.11 -1.18
N GLU A 64 15.72 27.03 0.15
CA GLU A 64 16.94 27.28 0.93
C GLU A 64 17.88 26.07 0.97
N SER A 65 17.56 24.98 0.26
CA SER A 65 18.33 23.72 0.30
C SER A 65 18.58 23.23 1.72
N ARG A 66 17.55 23.31 2.57
CA ARG A 66 17.55 22.83 3.97
C ARG A 66 16.90 21.47 4.13
N ILE A 67 16.10 21.06 3.16
CA ILE A 67 15.50 19.73 3.07
C ILE A 67 15.62 19.25 1.63
N THR A 68 15.76 17.95 1.42
CA THR A 68 15.74 17.35 0.08
C THR A 68 14.31 17.01 -0.33
N GLN A 69 14.04 16.86 -1.63
CA GLN A 69 12.73 16.44 -2.11
C GLN A 69 12.27 15.09 -1.51
N PRO A 70 13.12 14.05 -1.39
CA PRO A 70 12.76 12.81 -0.71
C PRO A 70 12.45 13.00 0.79
N SER A 71 13.26 13.77 1.53
CA SER A 71 12.98 14.07 2.95
C SER A 71 11.67 14.81 3.11
N ALA A 72 11.39 15.80 2.24
CA ALA A 72 10.11 16.51 2.28
C ALA A 72 8.93 15.56 2.05
N ALA A 73 9.02 14.68 1.04
CA ALA A 73 7.97 13.69 0.77
C ALA A 73 7.76 12.74 1.97
N ALA A 74 8.83 12.28 2.62
CA ALA A 74 8.77 11.44 3.81
C ALA A 74 8.16 12.18 5.01
N LEU A 75 8.55 13.44 5.25
CA LEU A 75 8.01 14.28 6.32
C LEU A 75 6.49 14.45 6.20
N TYR A 76 6.01 14.72 4.99
CA TYR A 76 4.59 14.83 4.77
C TYR A 76 3.85 13.51 4.97
N ALA A 77 4.45 12.37 4.60
CA ALA A 77 3.84 11.07 4.91
C ALA A 77 3.79 10.83 6.43
N MET A 78 4.83 11.21 7.17
CA MET A 78 4.86 11.12 8.64
C MET A 78 3.79 11.99 9.29
N GLN A 79 3.49 13.18 8.75
CA GLN A 79 2.41 14.02 9.27
C GLN A 79 1.08 13.28 9.39
N ASP A 80 0.73 12.51 8.36
CA ASP A 80 -0.55 11.81 8.29
C ASP A 80 -0.57 10.52 9.15
N LEU A 81 0.60 10.11 9.65
CA LEU A 81 0.78 9.01 10.62
C LEU A 81 0.86 9.52 12.07
N VAL A 82 1.20 10.80 12.25
CA VAL A 82 1.42 11.40 13.58
C VAL A 82 0.21 12.19 14.06
N TYR A 83 -0.46 12.92 13.15
CA TYR A 83 -1.53 13.85 13.49
C TYR A 83 -2.88 13.43 12.92
N LEU A 84 -3.93 13.69 13.69
CA LEU A 84 -5.31 13.57 13.24
C LEU A 84 -5.64 14.68 12.23
N SER A 85 -6.41 14.33 11.21
CA SER A 85 -6.95 15.28 10.24
C SER A 85 -8.41 15.63 10.56
N THR A 86 -8.78 16.91 10.42
CA THR A 86 -10.19 17.33 10.35
C THR A 86 -10.81 16.89 9.03
N ASP A 87 -12.14 16.91 8.92
CA ASP A 87 -12.83 16.66 7.64
C ASP A 87 -12.42 17.64 6.53
N ALA A 88 -11.92 18.81 6.90
CA ALA A 88 -11.36 19.80 5.97
C ALA A 88 -9.94 19.45 5.48
N GLY A 89 -9.27 18.48 6.11
CA GLY A 89 -7.90 18.04 5.82
C GLY A 89 -6.80 18.78 6.61
N GLU A 90 -7.17 19.47 7.69
CA GLU A 90 -6.24 20.21 8.56
C GLU A 90 -5.71 19.32 9.68
N LEU A 91 -4.43 19.44 10.02
CA LEU A 91 -3.84 18.69 11.12
C LEU A 91 -4.23 19.28 12.48
N LYS A 92 -4.65 18.42 13.41
CA LYS A 92 -4.97 18.76 14.80
C LYS A 92 -3.98 18.11 15.77
N ASP A 93 -4.48 17.38 16.74
CA ASP A 93 -3.71 16.75 17.78
C ASP A 93 -3.02 15.49 17.25
N MET A 94 -1.99 15.05 17.97
CA MET A 94 -1.35 13.77 17.68
C MET A 94 -2.32 12.62 17.97
N PHE A 95 -2.12 11.49 17.30
CA PHE A 95 -2.82 10.26 17.69
C PHE A 95 -2.53 9.91 19.16
N SER A 96 -3.56 9.42 19.86
CA SER A 96 -3.39 8.92 21.23
C SER A 96 -2.48 7.70 21.26
N GLY A 97 -1.58 7.65 22.25
CA GLY A 97 -0.58 6.59 22.39
C GLY A 97 0.74 6.85 21.65
N MET A 98 0.91 8.02 21.03
CA MET A 98 2.17 8.41 20.39
C MET A 98 3.31 8.51 21.41
N ALA A 99 4.45 7.92 21.08
CA ALA A 99 5.67 8.01 21.88
C ALA A 99 6.83 8.54 21.04
N PHE A 100 7.74 9.26 21.69
CA PHE A 100 8.95 9.78 21.07
C PHE A 100 10.15 9.31 21.89
N LYS A 101 11.26 9.04 21.19
CA LYS A 101 12.48 8.53 21.80
C LYS A 101 13.72 9.23 21.24
N GLU A 102 14.75 9.32 22.08
CA GLU A 102 16.13 9.61 21.69
C GLU A 102 16.99 8.39 22.04
N GLY A 103 17.45 7.68 21.01
CA GLY A 103 18.00 6.34 21.22
C GLY A 103 16.97 5.40 21.87
N GLU A 104 17.29 4.90 23.06
CA GLU A 104 16.40 4.01 23.83
C GLU A 104 15.55 4.76 24.87
N GLU A 105 15.81 6.04 25.11
CA GLU A 105 15.15 6.83 26.15
C GLU A 105 13.86 7.48 25.63
N SER A 106 12.80 7.46 26.44
CA SER A 106 11.54 8.13 26.10
C SER A 106 11.65 9.64 26.36
N LEU A 107 11.17 10.43 25.40
CA LEU A 107 11.23 11.89 25.43
C LEU A 107 9.81 12.48 25.46
N ALA A 108 9.52 13.30 26.47
CA ALA A 108 8.24 13.99 26.62
C ALA A 108 8.19 15.29 25.80
N LEU A 109 6.99 15.74 25.44
CA LEU A 109 6.79 16.91 24.56
C LEU A 109 7.28 18.25 25.15
N ASP A 110 7.38 18.37 26.46
CA ASP A 110 7.87 19.55 27.18
C ASP A 110 9.39 19.53 27.41
N GLN A 111 10.07 18.41 27.12
CA GLN A 111 11.51 18.28 27.24
C GLN A 111 12.24 18.80 25.99
N VAL A 112 13.45 19.32 26.18
CA VAL A 112 14.34 19.75 25.09
C VAL A 112 15.18 18.54 24.64
N PRO A 113 15.16 18.17 23.34
CA PRO A 113 15.99 17.07 22.86
C PRO A 113 17.49 17.33 23.01
N THR A 114 18.26 16.25 23.05
CA THR A 114 19.71 16.33 23.15
C THR A 114 20.35 16.66 21.81
N ASN A 115 21.26 17.63 21.82
CA ASN A 115 22.06 17.98 20.64
C ASN A 115 23.34 17.14 20.62
N HIS A 116 23.48 16.26 19.63
CA HIS A 116 24.67 15.44 19.44
C HIS A 116 25.65 16.10 18.47
N GLN A 117 26.88 16.40 18.92
CA GLN A 117 27.93 16.91 18.05
C GLN A 117 28.59 15.77 17.26
N LEU A 118 28.63 15.91 15.94
CA LEU A 118 29.19 14.93 15.01
C LEU A 118 30.09 15.64 13.99
N GLN A 119 31.13 14.94 13.54
CA GLN A 119 31.96 15.36 12.42
C GLN A 119 31.48 14.66 11.14
N VAL A 120 31.08 15.44 10.14
CA VAL A 120 30.63 14.94 8.84
C VAL A 120 31.47 15.61 7.76
N GLU A 121 32.25 14.83 7.01
CA GLU A 121 33.11 15.35 5.93
C GLU A 121 34.05 16.48 6.39
N GLY A 122 34.49 16.45 7.65
CA GLY A 122 35.36 17.48 8.24
C GLY A 122 34.65 18.73 8.76
N GLN A 123 33.32 18.77 8.75
CA GLN A 123 32.51 19.85 9.33
C GLN A 123 31.85 19.40 10.64
N ASP A 124 31.81 20.30 11.62
CA ASP A 124 31.06 20.09 12.87
C ASP A 124 29.56 20.29 12.61
N VAL A 125 28.76 19.30 12.99
CA VAL A 125 27.31 19.27 12.83
C VAL A 125 26.66 18.91 14.16
N SER A 126 25.63 19.66 14.53
CA SER A 126 24.77 19.38 15.69
C SER A 126 23.52 18.65 15.21
N VAL A 127 23.25 17.47 15.74
CA VAL A 127 22.12 16.63 15.33
C VAL A 127 21.19 16.36 16.49
N VAL A 128 19.90 16.63 16.27
CA VAL A 128 18.78 16.13 17.09
C VAL A 128 18.20 14.93 16.36
N ASP A 129 18.27 13.74 16.97
CA ASP A 129 17.85 12.47 16.38
C ASP A 129 16.64 11.91 17.12
N LEU A 130 15.46 12.05 16.52
CA LEU A 130 14.19 11.68 17.12
C LEU A 130 13.62 10.44 16.45
N THR A 131 13.26 9.48 17.28
CA THR A 131 12.47 8.32 16.89
C THR A 131 11.00 8.52 17.26
N ILE A 132 10.12 8.31 16.30
CA ILE A 132 8.67 8.30 16.45
C ILE A 132 8.25 6.84 16.58
N ASP A 133 7.75 6.47 17.76
CA ASP A 133 7.24 5.14 18.07
C ASP A 133 5.73 5.20 18.19
N ARG A 134 5.09 4.46 17.28
CA ARG A 134 3.64 4.45 17.12
C ARG A 134 3.02 3.07 17.36
N ILE A 135 3.73 2.17 18.04
CA ILE A 135 3.26 0.81 18.32
C ILE A 135 1.99 0.77 19.20
N ASN A 136 1.80 1.78 20.06
CA ASN A 136 0.68 1.86 21.01
C ASN A 136 -0.49 2.73 20.50
N LEU A 137 -0.51 3.08 19.22
CA LEU A 137 -1.57 3.92 18.66
C LEU A 137 -2.93 3.22 18.66
N GLN A 138 -3.98 4.02 18.87
CA GLN A 138 -5.37 3.57 18.78
C GLN A 138 -5.94 3.75 17.37
N TYR A 139 -6.95 2.95 17.05
CA TYR A 139 -7.75 3.05 15.82
C TYR A 139 -8.68 4.28 15.84
N SER A 140 -8.14 5.47 15.59
CA SER A 140 -8.89 6.75 15.64
C SER A 140 -8.74 7.61 14.39
N ARG A 141 -8.28 7.03 13.28
CA ARG A 141 -8.08 7.76 12.02
C ARG A 141 -9.41 8.27 11.49
N ASN A 142 -9.47 9.58 11.23
CA ASN A 142 -10.54 10.19 10.44
C ASN A 142 -10.25 9.98 8.94
N TRP A 143 -10.88 8.98 8.32
CA TRP A 143 -10.67 8.65 6.90
C TRP A 143 -11.08 9.77 5.94
N THR A 144 -12.21 10.42 6.20
CA THR A 144 -12.68 11.58 5.40
C THR A 144 -11.62 12.68 5.38
N GLY A 145 -11.15 13.07 6.57
CA GLY A 145 -10.11 14.08 6.71
C GLY A 145 -8.78 13.66 6.10
N PHE A 146 -8.37 12.41 6.29
CA PHE A 146 -7.16 11.83 5.72
C PHE A 146 -7.17 11.88 4.18
N HIS A 147 -8.24 11.38 3.53
CA HIS A 147 -8.36 11.45 2.07
C HIS A 147 -8.41 12.89 1.57
N ARG A 148 -9.18 13.77 2.24
CA ARG A 148 -9.26 15.19 1.87
C ARG A 148 -7.89 15.87 1.91
N ARG A 149 -7.12 15.64 2.97
CA ARG A 149 -5.78 16.20 3.15
C ARG A 149 -4.83 15.74 2.04
N LYS A 150 -4.75 14.44 1.80
CA LYS A 150 -3.91 13.85 0.74
C LYS A 150 -4.27 14.44 -0.62
N TRP A 151 -5.57 14.54 -0.91
CA TRP A 151 -6.04 15.13 -2.17
C TRP A 151 -5.62 16.58 -2.34
N LEU A 152 -5.89 17.44 -1.34
CA LEU A 152 -5.63 18.88 -1.43
C LEU A 152 -4.17 19.19 -1.72
N ARG A 153 -3.25 18.38 -1.19
CA ARG A 153 -1.81 18.56 -1.37
C ARG A 153 -1.35 18.37 -2.81
N ASN A 154 -1.96 17.44 -3.55
CA ASN A 154 -1.59 17.12 -4.94
C ASN A 154 -2.79 17.23 -5.89
N LYS A 155 -3.67 18.22 -5.66
CA LYS A 155 -4.95 18.36 -6.36
C LYS A 155 -4.82 18.31 -7.87
N SER A 156 -3.87 19.04 -8.45
CA SER A 156 -3.68 19.09 -9.91
C SER A 156 -3.33 17.72 -10.49
N ARG A 157 -2.45 16.98 -9.81
CA ARG A 157 -2.01 15.64 -10.20
C ARG A 157 -3.18 14.65 -10.21
N TYR A 158 -3.94 14.57 -9.11
CA TYR A 158 -5.06 13.63 -9.03
C TYR A 158 -6.25 14.05 -9.90
N SER A 159 -6.49 15.36 -10.06
CA SER A 159 -7.50 15.84 -11.02
C SER A 159 -7.12 15.49 -12.46
N GLY A 160 -5.83 15.55 -12.79
CA GLY A 160 -5.28 15.09 -14.08
C GLY A 160 -5.53 13.61 -14.29
N PHE A 161 -5.14 12.77 -13.31
CA PHE A 161 -5.39 11.32 -13.34
C PHE A 161 -6.86 10.98 -13.60
N VAL A 162 -7.79 11.63 -12.90
CA VAL A 162 -9.23 11.40 -13.07
C VAL A 162 -9.69 11.80 -14.47
N ARG A 163 -9.28 12.98 -14.95
CA ARG A 163 -9.61 13.45 -16.29
C ARG A 163 -9.09 12.49 -17.36
N ASP A 164 -7.85 12.05 -17.25
CA ASP A 164 -7.22 11.12 -18.21
C ASP A 164 -7.94 9.76 -18.21
N SER A 165 -8.30 9.25 -17.03
CA SER A 165 -9.10 8.03 -16.87
C SER A 165 -10.44 8.13 -17.61
N LEU A 166 -11.15 9.25 -17.48
CA LEU A 166 -12.43 9.48 -18.16
C LEU A 166 -12.29 9.70 -19.66
N ILE A 167 -11.25 10.42 -20.10
CA ILE A 167 -10.96 10.61 -21.53
C ILE A 167 -10.69 9.26 -22.19
N HIS A 168 -9.94 8.39 -21.51
CA HIS A 168 -9.64 7.06 -22.02
C HIS A 168 -10.91 6.21 -22.21
N GLU A 169 -11.81 6.21 -21.23
CA GLU A 169 -13.01 5.36 -21.24
C GLU A 169 -14.17 5.95 -22.08
N PHE A 170 -14.39 7.27 -22.04
CA PHE A 170 -15.58 7.91 -22.62
C PHE A 170 -15.27 8.97 -23.69
N GLY A 171 -14.00 9.31 -23.90
CA GLY A 171 -13.58 10.37 -24.82
C GLY A 171 -13.70 11.79 -24.25
N SER A 172 -12.97 12.73 -24.84
CA SER A 172 -12.83 14.11 -24.32
C SER A 172 -14.13 14.90 -24.25
N HIS A 173 -15.03 14.69 -25.22
CA HIS A 173 -16.30 15.42 -25.28
C HIS A 173 -17.23 15.09 -24.10
N GLU A 174 -17.23 13.85 -23.61
CA GLU A 174 -18.11 13.42 -22.53
C GLU A 174 -17.53 13.70 -21.14
N THR A 175 -16.20 13.70 -21.01
CA THR A 175 -15.50 13.89 -19.73
C THR A 175 -15.93 15.14 -18.97
N ASP A 176 -16.05 16.29 -19.64
CA ASP A 176 -16.41 17.53 -18.95
C ASP A 176 -17.83 17.48 -18.36
N ALA A 177 -18.77 16.82 -19.03
CA ALA A 177 -20.13 16.61 -18.51
C ALA A 177 -20.16 15.64 -17.33
N ILE A 178 -19.36 14.56 -17.39
CA ILE A 178 -19.20 13.61 -16.28
C ILE A 178 -18.66 14.31 -15.04
N LEU A 179 -17.62 15.14 -15.20
CA LEU A 179 -16.98 15.87 -14.09
C LEU A 179 -17.89 16.88 -13.40
N GLN A 180 -18.97 17.35 -14.05
CA GLN A 180 -19.98 18.19 -13.39
C GLN A 180 -20.89 17.42 -12.44
N LEU A 181 -20.97 16.09 -12.56
CA LEU A 181 -21.79 15.22 -11.71
C LEU A 181 -23.27 15.60 -11.64
N GLY A 182 -23.78 16.32 -12.65
CA GLY A 182 -25.15 16.85 -12.68
C GLY A 182 -26.27 15.82 -12.81
N SER A 183 -25.94 14.52 -12.91
CA SER A 183 -26.93 13.44 -12.93
C SER A 183 -26.37 12.16 -12.30
N THR A 184 -27.26 11.28 -11.84
CA THR A 184 -26.91 9.92 -11.37
C THR A 184 -26.12 9.14 -12.42
N SER A 185 -26.47 9.27 -13.70
CA SER A 185 -25.72 8.67 -14.81
C SER A 185 -24.28 9.16 -14.89
N HIS A 186 -24.05 10.48 -14.71
CA HIS A 186 -22.69 11.03 -14.69
C HIS A 186 -21.87 10.52 -13.50
N LYS A 187 -22.46 10.42 -12.30
CA LYS A 187 -21.78 9.85 -11.13
C LYS A 187 -21.41 8.37 -11.34
N ILE A 188 -22.31 7.58 -11.94
CA ILE A 188 -22.03 6.17 -12.29
C ILE A 188 -20.93 6.07 -13.34
N LYS A 189 -20.91 6.96 -14.36
CA LYS A 189 -19.84 6.99 -15.37
C LYS A 189 -18.50 7.37 -14.75
N LEU A 190 -18.46 8.37 -13.86
CA LEU A 190 -17.26 8.71 -13.10
C LEU A 190 -16.73 7.46 -12.38
N LEU A 191 -17.59 6.80 -11.59
CA LEU A 191 -17.22 5.59 -10.85
C LEU A 191 -16.70 4.48 -11.78
N LYS A 192 -17.39 4.22 -12.89
CA LYS A 192 -17.00 3.17 -13.85
C LYS A 192 -15.65 3.46 -14.50
N GLY A 193 -15.41 4.69 -14.97
CA GLY A 193 -14.15 5.07 -15.61
C GLY A 193 -12.98 4.91 -14.66
N LEU A 194 -13.11 5.41 -13.42
CA LEU A 194 -12.08 5.26 -12.40
C LEU A 194 -11.84 3.80 -12.03
N ALA A 195 -12.91 3.04 -11.76
CA ALA A 195 -12.80 1.61 -11.43
C ALA A 195 -12.12 0.82 -12.55
N LYS A 196 -12.43 1.14 -13.81
CA LYS A 196 -11.84 0.48 -14.97
C LYS A 196 -10.35 0.77 -15.08
N THR A 197 -9.93 2.02 -14.91
CA THR A 197 -8.51 2.39 -14.90
C THR A 197 -7.72 1.71 -13.78
N ILE A 198 -8.29 1.60 -12.56
CA ILE A 198 -7.65 0.88 -11.44
C ILE A 198 -7.57 -0.63 -11.71
N TRP A 199 -8.60 -1.20 -12.33
CA TRP A 199 -8.63 -2.62 -12.70
C TRP A 199 -7.60 -2.92 -13.80
N ASP A 200 -7.46 -2.06 -14.81
CA ASP A 200 -6.48 -2.22 -15.88
C ASP A 200 -5.02 -2.05 -15.41
N ALA A 201 -4.79 -1.37 -14.30
CA ALA A 201 -3.48 -1.33 -13.68
C ALA A 201 -3.02 -2.73 -13.21
N GLN A 202 -1.70 -2.94 -13.13
CA GLN A 202 -1.13 -4.25 -12.83
C GLN A 202 -1.56 -4.77 -11.45
N PHE A 203 -1.61 -6.09 -11.28
CA PHE A 203 -1.66 -6.72 -9.97
C PHE A 203 -0.24 -7.16 -9.60
N GLU A 204 0.35 -6.52 -8.59
CA GLU A 204 1.79 -6.67 -8.32
C GLU A 204 2.19 -6.35 -6.86
N ASN A 205 3.33 -6.88 -6.46
CA ASN A 205 4.02 -6.57 -5.21
C ASN A 205 5.48 -6.09 -5.42
N TYR A 206 6.05 -6.18 -6.62
CA TYR A 206 7.44 -5.82 -6.87
C TYR A 206 7.76 -4.36 -6.47
N SER A 207 6.80 -3.45 -6.55
CA SER A 207 6.94 -2.02 -6.24
C SER A 207 7.24 -1.76 -4.76
N ARG A 208 6.94 -2.71 -3.87
CA ARG A 208 7.31 -2.66 -2.45
C ARG A 208 8.81 -2.80 -2.24
N PHE A 209 9.52 -3.37 -3.21
CA PHE A 209 10.94 -3.71 -3.08
C PHE A 209 11.87 -2.77 -3.87
N ILE A 210 11.30 -1.85 -4.65
CA ILE A 210 12.02 -0.86 -5.44
C ILE A 210 11.50 0.56 -5.16
N GLY A 211 12.20 1.57 -5.68
CA GLY A 211 11.76 2.97 -5.54
C GLY A 211 11.66 3.40 -4.07
N LYS A 212 10.44 3.84 -3.67
CA LYS A 212 10.13 4.29 -2.30
C LYS A 212 10.12 3.16 -1.26
N LYS A 213 10.07 1.89 -1.70
CA LYS A 213 10.11 0.69 -0.84
C LYS A 213 9.06 0.71 0.28
N LEU A 214 7.84 1.02 -0.09
CA LEU A 214 6.72 1.13 0.84
C LEU A 214 6.22 -0.28 1.20
N VAL A 215 6.19 -0.57 2.50
CA VAL A 215 5.68 -1.84 3.04
C VAL A 215 4.21 -2.04 2.65
N TYR A 216 3.40 -0.98 2.81
CA TYR A 216 2.01 -0.91 2.39
C TYR A 216 1.68 0.49 1.87
N LYS A 217 0.89 0.60 0.81
CA LYS A 217 0.53 1.87 0.18
C LYS A 217 -0.85 2.33 0.61
N SER A 218 -0.98 3.61 0.93
CA SER A 218 -2.30 4.26 1.02
C SER A 218 -2.95 4.38 -0.36
N GLY A 219 -4.22 4.79 -0.41
CA GLY A 219 -4.94 5.00 -1.67
C GLY A 219 -4.23 6.00 -2.60
N ASP A 220 -3.74 7.12 -2.07
CA ASP A 220 -3.02 8.13 -2.87
C ASP A 220 -1.64 7.65 -3.35
N GLU A 221 -0.90 6.91 -2.52
CA GLU A 221 0.38 6.30 -2.90
C GLU A 221 0.19 5.20 -3.95
N THR A 222 -0.97 4.52 -3.94
CA THR A 222 -1.34 3.56 -4.97
C THR A 222 -1.64 4.25 -6.29
N ILE A 223 -2.34 5.39 -6.29
CA ILE A 223 -2.53 6.21 -7.50
C ILE A 223 -1.19 6.69 -8.05
N ASP A 224 -0.29 7.16 -7.20
CA ASP A 224 1.07 7.53 -7.61
C ASP A 224 1.80 6.37 -8.30
N ASN A 225 1.72 5.17 -7.73
CA ASN A 225 2.36 3.97 -8.28
C ASN A 225 1.76 3.57 -9.64
N ILE A 226 0.44 3.68 -9.80
CA ILE A 226 -0.26 3.44 -11.07
C ILE A 226 0.16 4.47 -12.13
N MET A 227 0.27 5.75 -11.76
CA MET A 227 0.77 6.81 -12.66
C MET A 227 2.22 6.58 -13.11
N GLU A 228 3.02 5.86 -12.31
CA GLU A 228 4.40 5.44 -12.63
C GLU A 228 4.45 4.13 -13.45
N GLY A 229 3.30 3.64 -13.92
CA GLY A 229 3.18 2.45 -14.76
C GLY A 229 3.38 1.14 -13.97
N ALA A 230 3.11 1.15 -12.68
CA ALA A 230 3.03 -0.05 -11.84
C ALA A 230 1.56 -0.33 -11.46
N GLY A 231 1.36 -1.05 -10.36
CA GLY A 231 0.04 -1.54 -9.96
C GLY A 231 -0.14 -1.54 -8.44
N ALA A 232 -0.89 -2.52 -7.96
CA ALA A 232 -1.10 -2.75 -6.54
C ALA A 232 -1.84 -4.07 -6.32
N ILE A 233 -1.87 -4.53 -5.06
CA ILE A 233 -2.73 -5.64 -4.64
C ILE A 233 -4.18 -5.18 -4.40
N CYS A 234 -5.08 -6.14 -4.11
CA CYS A 234 -6.51 -5.88 -3.92
C CYS A 234 -6.82 -4.78 -2.89
N SER A 235 -6.25 -4.86 -1.70
CA SER A 235 -6.51 -3.93 -0.60
C SER A 235 -6.00 -2.50 -0.87
N GLU A 236 -4.93 -2.37 -1.65
CA GLU A 236 -4.38 -1.08 -2.07
C GLU A 236 -5.25 -0.46 -3.18
N LYS A 237 -5.69 -1.27 -4.15
CA LYS A 237 -6.55 -0.82 -5.25
C LYS A 237 -7.92 -0.34 -4.79
N VAL A 238 -8.55 -1.02 -3.82
CA VAL A 238 -9.84 -0.53 -3.27
C VAL A 238 -9.65 0.80 -2.53
N GLN A 239 -8.57 0.96 -1.77
CA GLN A 239 -8.28 2.25 -1.13
C GLN A 239 -8.00 3.34 -2.15
N ALA A 240 -7.35 3.01 -3.27
CA ALA A 240 -7.10 3.95 -4.36
C ALA A 240 -8.40 4.43 -5.01
N LEU A 241 -9.31 3.50 -5.33
CA LEU A 241 -10.62 3.83 -5.88
C LEU A 241 -11.42 4.68 -4.88
N LYS A 242 -11.47 4.26 -3.61
CA LYS A 242 -12.17 5.01 -2.56
C LYS A 242 -11.59 6.42 -2.39
N PHE A 243 -10.27 6.57 -2.34
CA PHE A 243 -9.59 7.86 -2.25
C PHE A 243 -10.03 8.84 -3.36
N LEU A 244 -10.08 8.36 -4.61
CA LEU A 244 -10.53 9.17 -5.73
C LEU A 244 -12.02 9.52 -5.60
N THR A 245 -12.87 8.55 -5.27
CA THR A 245 -14.33 8.75 -5.25
C THR A 245 -14.81 9.56 -4.05
N ASP A 246 -14.12 9.48 -2.91
CA ASP A 246 -14.39 10.28 -1.73
C ASP A 246 -14.20 11.78 -2.03
N HIS A 247 -13.23 12.15 -2.89
CA HIS A 247 -13.06 13.54 -3.33
C HIS A 247 -14.31 14.10 -4.03
N TYR A 248 -14.97 13.25 -4.82
CA TYR A 248 -16.20 13.59 -5.54
C TYR A 248 -17.47 13.37 -4.72
N GLY A 249 -17.33 13.03 -3.43
CA GLY A 249 -18.44 12.86 -2.50
C GLY A 249 -19.27 11.60 -2.73
N LEU A 250 -18.75 10.60 -3.46
CA LEU A 250 -19.46 9.34 -3.66
C LEU A 250 -19.32 8.47 -2.42
N GLN A 251 -20.45 8.20 -1.75
CA GLN A 251 -20.48 7.38 -0.55
C GLN A 251 -20.22 5.91 -0.89
N SER A 252 -19.35 5.28 -0.11
CA SER A 252 -18.97 3.89 -0.30
C SER A 252 -18.63 3.18 0.99
N GLU A 253 -18.89 1.88 1.01
CA GLU A 253 -18.55 0.94 2.06
C GLU A 253 -17.58 -0.11 1.53
N TYR A 254 -16.60 -0.49 2.33
CA TYR A 254 -15.77 -1.66 2.09
C TYR A 254 -16.58 -2.94 2.26
N ILE A 255 -16.40 -3.83 1.31
CA ILE A 255 -16.88 -5.20 1.30
C ILE A 255 -15.67 -6.11 1.51
N ILE A 256 -15.83 -7.15 2.32
CA ILE A 256 -14.81 -8.20 2.48
C ILE A 256 -15.29 -9.47 1.79
N ALA A 257 -14.36 -10.25 1.27
CA ALA A 257 -14.66 -11.52 0.64
C ALA A 257 -13.61 -12.57 0.97
N GLY A 258 -14.00 -13.82 0.81
CA GLY A 258 -13.04 -14.90 0.74
C GLY A 258 -13.65 -16.24 0.41
N GLU A 259 -12.75 -17.18 0.23
CA GLU A 259 -13.00 -18.51 -0.25
C GLU A 259 -13.87 -19.29 0.73
N ASN A 260 -14.94 -19.89 0.22
CA ASN A 260 -15.81 -20.79 0.99
C ASN A 260 -16.38 -20.15 2.28
N ALA A 261 -16.45 -18.81 2.33
CA ALA A 261 -16.93 -18.02 3.45
C ALA A 261 -18.47 -17.88 3.45
N THR A 262 -19.21 -18.97 3.33
CA THR A 262 -20.67 -18.95 3.08
C THR A 262 -21.51 -18.39 4.23
N GLY A 263 -21.01 -18.45 5.46
CA GLY A 263 -21.73 -18.06 6.68
C GLY A 263 -21.72 -16.54 6.96
N PRO A 264 -22.38 -16.09 8.04
CA PRO A 264 -22.27 -14.71 8.49
C PRO A 264 -20.84 -14.38 8.95
N VAL A 265 -20.45 -13.11 8.78
CA VAL A 265 -19.13 -12.62 9.20
C VAL A 265 -19.00 -12.69 10.73
N PRO A 266 -17.91 -13.27 11.27
CA PRO A 266 -17.67 -13.37 12.70
C PRO A 266 -17.10 -12.06 13.27
N VAL A 267 -17.90 -10.99 13.26
CA VAL A 267 -17.51 -9.60 13.58
C VAL A 267 -16.68 -9.49 14.87
N GLU A 268 -17.15 -10.04 15.98
CA GLU A 268 -16.46 -9.94 17.28
C GLU A 268 -15.08 -10.61 17.26
N LYS A 269 -14.93 -11.70 16.51
CA LYS A 269 -13.64 -12.38 16.34
C LYS A 269 -12.69 -11.59 15.45
N LEU A 270 -13.20 -10.91 14.42
CA LEU A 270 -12.37 -10.03 13.60
C LEU A 270 -11.87 -8.82 14.40
N ARG A 271 -12.70 -8.24 15.27
CA ARG A 271 -12.28 -7.15 16.19
C ARG A 271 -11.24 -7.62 17.21
N GLU A 272 -11.42 -8.81 17.78
CA GLU A 272 -10.44 -9.43 18.68
C GLU A 272 -9.07 -9.60 17.99
N LEU A 273 -9.05 -10.06 16.74
CA LEU A 273 -7.81 -10.19 15.95
C LEU A 273 -7.12 -8.84 15.73
N LEU A 274 -7.87 -7.80 15.38
CA LEU A 274 -7.32 -6.45 15.20
C LEU A 274 -6.76 -5.83 16.49
N THR A 275 -7.21 -6.32 17.64
CA THR A 275 -6.75 -5.81 18.95
C THR A 275 -5.54 -6.60 19.46
N THR A 276 -5.51 -7.91 19.23
CA THR A 276 -4.49 -8.81 19.77
C THR A 276 -3.31 -9.04 18.82
N PHE A 277 -3.51 -8.85 17.51
CA PHE A 277 -2.60 -9.28 16.45
C PHE A 277 -2.18 -10.77 16.58
N ASP A 278 -3.01 -11.59 17.25
CA ASP A 278 -2.75 -13.03 17.40
C ASP A 278 -3.39 -13.82 16.27
N PHE A 279 -2.60 -14.07 15.23
CA PHE A 279 -3.04 -14.81 14.05
C PHE A 279 -2.78 -16.33 14.13
N ARG A 280 -2.32 -16.87 15.28
CA ARG A 280 -1.93 -18.28 15.39
C ARG A 280 -3.09 -19.27 15.24
N PHE A 281 -4.32 -18.85 15.54
CA PHE A 281 -5.55 -19.65 15.42
C PHE A 281 -6.59 -19.02 14.48
N SER A 282 -6.19 -18.01 13.70
CA SER A 282 -7.10 -17.13 12.97
C SER A 282 -7.44 -17.59 11.56
N LYS A 283 -6.80 -18.64 11.00
CA LYS A 283 -7.07 -19.11 9.63
C LYS A 283 -8.56 -19.32 9.35
N ARG A 284 -9.32 -19.81 10.35
CA ARG A 284 -10.78 -19.98 10.26
C ARG A 284 -11.54 -18.66 10.06
N TYR A 285 -11.09 -17.56 10.65
CA TYR A 285 -11.76 -16.27 10.60
C TYR A 285 -11.18 -15.37 9.50
N MET A 286 -9.89 -15.47 9.23
CA MET A 286 -9.21 -14.78 8.13
C MET A 286 -9.74 -15.17 6.75
N ARG A 287 -10.35 -16.35 6.59
CA ARG A 287 -11.03 -16.73 5.34
C ARG A 287 -12.14 -15.76 4.92
N PHE A 288 -12.69 -14.96 5.84
CA PHE A 288 -13.67 -13.92 5.48
C PHE A 288 -13.00 -12.66 4.92
N TRP A 289 -11.66 -12.62 4.97
CA TRP A 289 -10.82 -11.47 4.77
C TRP A 289 -9.61 -11.80 3.89
N GLN A 290 -9.86 -12.49 2.79
CA GLN A 290 -8.83 -12.75 1.76
C GLN A 290 -8.88 -11.68 0.66
N HIS A 291 -10.03 -11.02 0.51
CA HIS A 291 -10.28 -10.10 -0.59
C HIS A 291 -11.21 -8.96 -0.17
N THR A 292 -11.23 -7.89 -0.95
CA THR A 292 -12.01 -6.69 -0.64
C THR A 292 -12.49 -5.98 -1.91
N ALA A 293 -13.64 -5.33 -1.82
CA ALA A 293 -14.32 -4.58 -2.88
C ALA A 293 -15.04 -3.36 -2.28
N LEU A 294 -15.72 -2.57 -3.12
CA LEU A 294 -16.49 -1.41 -2.68
C LEU A 294 -17.96 -1.52 -3.10
N LEU A 295 -18.85 -1.13 -2.20
CA LEU A 295 -20.27 -0.92 -2.50
C LEU A 295 -20.57 0.57 -2.41
N TYR A 296 -21.11 1.13 -3.49
CA TYR A 296 -21.49 2.53 -3.58
C TYR A 296 -23.00 2.71 -3.48
N ASP A 297 -23.42 3.80 -2.84
CA ASP A 297 -24.78 4.35 -2.97
C ASP A 297 -24.71 5.62 -3.84
N ILE A 298 -25.25 5.54 -5.05
CA ILE A 298 -25.31 6.64 -6.00
C ILE A 298 -26.76 7.05 -6.21
N ASP A 299 -27.21 8.03 -5.43
CA ASP A 299 -28.58 8.57 -5.46
C ASP A 299 -29.66 7.48 -5.32
N GLY A 300 -29.43 6.49 -4.45
CA GLY A 300 -30.32 5.34 -4.22
C GLY A 300 -30.05 4.13 -5.12
N THR A 301 -29.13 4.23 -6.08
CA THR A 301 -28.65 3.09 -6.88
C THR A 301 -27.47 2.43 -6.18
N GLN A 302 -27.59 1.15 -5.84
CA GLN A 302 -26.49 0.39 -5.25
C GLN A 302 -25.56 -0.12 -6.35
N VAL A 303 -24.25 0.11 -6.22
CA VAL A 303 -23.25 -0.34 -7.22
C VAL A 303 -22.11 -1.08 -6.52
N LEU A 304 -22.06 -2.40 -6.65
CA LEU A 304 -20.93 -3.22 -6.21
C LEU A 304 -19.84 -3.17 -7.28
N VAL A 305 -18.65 -2.73 -6.86
CA VAL A 305 -17.49 -2.55 -7.72
C VAL A 305 -16.32 -3.36 -7.18
N ASP A 306 -15.80 -4.24 -8.02
CA ASP A 306 -14.52 -4.90 -7.82
C ASP A 306 -13.56 -4.53 -8.93
N ALA A 307 -12.56 -3.72 -8.57
CA ALA A 307 -11.57 -3.14 -9.47
C ALA A 307 -10.16 -3.68 -9.21
N THR A 308 -10.00 -4.84 -8.57
CA THR A 308 -8.68 -5.29 -8.13
C THR A 308 -7.88 -6.04 -9.19
N ASN A 309 -8.56 -6.72 -10.12
CA ASN A 309 -7.93 -7.56 -11.15
C ASN A 309 -7.10 -8.70 -10.52
N GLY A 310 -6.01 -9.13 -11.16
CA GLY A 310 -5.29 -10.36 -10.81
C GLY A 310 -6.05 -11.54 -11.39
N ASN A 311 -6.61 -12.36 -10.50
CA ASN A 311 -7.53 -13.44 -10.82
C ASN A 311 -9.02 -13.03 -10.72
N ILE A 312 -9.32 -11.88 -10.10
CA ILE A 312 -10.70 -11.41 -9.90
C ILE A 312 -11.21 -10.69 -11.16
N PRO A 313 -12.39 -11.08 -11.71
CA PRO A 313 -13.00 -10.38 -12.83
C PRO A 313 -13.41 -8.95 -12.45
N PHE A 314 -13.47 -8.06 -13.43
CA PHE A 314 -14.03 -6.73 -13.20
C PHE A 314 -15.52 -6.84 -12.86
N LEU A 315 -15.92 -6.48 -11.64
CA LEU A 315 -17.30 -6.46 -11.23
C LEU A 315 -17.82 -5.02 -11.21
N PHE A 316 -18.94 -4.79 -11.87
CA PHE A 316 -19.66 -3.52 -11.85
C PHE A 316 -21.17 -3.82 -11.87
N LEU A 317 -21.69 -4.24 -10.72
CA LEU A 317 -23.04 -4.79 -10.58
C LEU A 317 -23.95 -3.77 -9.91
N LYS A 318 -25.16 -3.57 -10.48
CA LYS A 318 -26.14 -2.63 -9.94
C LYS A 318 -27.30 -3.34 -9.25
N ASP A 319 -27.81 -2.75 -8.19
CA ASP A 319 -29.06 -3.09 -7.50
C ASP A 319 -29.20 -4.62 -7.28
N ASP A 320 -30.23 -5.24 -7.85
CA ASP A 320 -30.51 -6.68 -7.73
C ASP A 320 -29.30 -7.57 -8.08
N ALA A 321 -28.45 -7.16 -9.04
CA ALA A 321 -27.26 -7.90 -9.39
C ALA A 321 -26.20 -7.86 -8.26
N ALA A 322 -26.05 -6.73 -7.58
CA ALA A 322 -25.22 -6.61 -6.39
C ALA A 322 -25.82 -7.40 -5.21
N GLU A 323 -27.15 -7.34 -5.03
CA GLU A 323 -27.83 -8.04 -3.94
C GLU A 323 -27.75 -9.57 -4.08
N ARG A 324 -27.73 -10.11 -5.31
CA ARG A 324 -27.49 -11.56 -5.53
C ARG A 324 -26.13 -12.03 -4.99
N ILE A 325 -25.14 -11.14 -4.95
CA ILE A 325 -23.79 -11.45 -4.47
C ILE A 325 -23.65 -11.18 -2.96
N LEU A 326 -24.33 -10.15 -2.44
CA LEU A 326 -24.20 -9.72 -1.04
C LEU A 326 -25.23 -10.33 -0.09
N GLY A 327 -26.43 -10.64 -0.58
CA GLY A 327 -27.58 -11.09 0.22
C GLY A 327 -27.47 -12.53 0.69
N TYR A 328 -27.85 -12.80 1.94
CA TYR A 328 -27.67 -14.12 2.56
C TYR A 328 -28.71 -15.19 2.17
N GLN A 329 -29.87 -14.81 1.61
CA GLN A 329 -30.93 -15.79 1.32
C GLN A 329 -30.63 -16.69 0.11
N LYS A 330 -29.95 -16.14 -0.92
CA LYS A 330 -29.59 -16.85 -2.16
C LYS A 330 -28.24 -16.34 -2.69
N LYS A 331 -27.26 -16.31 -1.80
CA LYS A 331 -25.94 -15.74 -2.07
C LYS A 331 -25.23 -16.52 -3.17
N LEU A 332 -24.88 -15.84 -4.25
CA LEU A 332 -24.05 -16.42 -5.31
C LEU A 332 -22.57 -16.07 -5.05
N PRO A 333 -21.66 -17.05 -5.19
CA PRO A 333 -20.24 -16.76 -5.16
C PRO A 333 -19.80 -16.08 -6.46
N VAL A 334 -18.62 -15.46 -6.40
CA VAL A 334 -17.81 -15.14 -7.57
C VAL A 334 -16.75 -16.22 -7.68
N THR A 335 -16.82 -17.02 -8.74
CA THR A 335 -15.83 -18.07 -8.99
C THR A 335 -14.57 -17.47 -9.62
N VAL A 336 -13.42 -17.79 -9.05
CA VAL A 336 -12.11 -17.24 -9.37
C VAL A 336 -11.18 -18.38 -9.76
N LYS A 337 -10.45 -18.23 -10.87
CA LYS A 337 -9.45 -19.23 -11.28
C LYS A 337 -8.14 -19.00 -10.54
N MET A 338 -7.80 -19.90 -9.63
CA MET A 338 -6.46 -20.04 -9.05
C MET A 338 -5.57 -20.89 -9.96
N VAL A 339 -4.30 -21.04 -9.60
CA VAL A 339 -3.32 -21.84 -10.37
C VAL A 339 -3.84 -23.27 -10.60
N GLU A 340 -4.25 -23.99 -9.55
CA GLU A 340 -4.73 -25.37 -9.67
C GLU A 340 -6.26 -25.49 -9.72
N ALA A 341 -6.98 -24.64 -8.99
CA ALA A 341 -8.41 -24.83 -8.71
C ALA A 341 -9.26 -23.63 -9.11
N ASP A 342 -10.57 -23.86 -9.20
CA ASP A 342 -11.56 -22.78 -9.18
C ASP A 342 -12.03 -22.61 -7.74
N GLU A 343 -12.04 -21.37 -7.26
CA GLU A 343 -12.40 -21.02 -5.89
C GLU A 343 -13.61 -20.11 -5.86
N ASP A 344 -14.56 -20.40 -4.96
CA ASP A 344 -15.78 -19.62 -4.80
C ASP A 344 -15.63 -18.58 -3.70
N PHE A 345 -15.56 -17.31 -4.09
CA PHE A 345 -15.46 -16.17 -3.18
C PHE A 345 -16.84 -15.63 -2.82
N TYR A 346 -17.11 -15.51 -1.53
CA TYR A 346 -18.36 -14.96 -1.01
C TYR A 346 -18.14 -13.56 -0.45
N TYR A 347 -18.94 -12.56 -0.86
CA TYR A 347 -18.75 -11.14 -0.56
C TYR A 347 -19.70 -10.66 0.53
N HIS A 348 -19.20 -9.95 1.54
CA HIS A 348 -19.95 -9.62 2.75
C HIS A 348 -19.90 -8.13 3.05
N ARG A 349 -21.08 -7.56 3.34
CA ARG A 349 -21.17 -6.34 4.11
C ARG A 349 -20.67 -6.61 5.53
N VAL A 350 -19.92 -5.67 6.07
CA VAL A 350 -19.29 -5.75 7.39
C VAL A 350 -19.32 -4.36 8.03
N PRO A 351 -19.36 -4.26 9.37
CA PRO A 351 -19.10 -2.99 10.05
C PRO A 351 -17.78 -2.38 9.58
N GLN A 352 -17.82 -1.10 9.18
CA GLN A 352 -16.70 -0.45 8.49
C GLN A 352 -15.46 -0.26 9.36
N ASP A 353 -15.61 -0.29 10.68
CA ASP A 353 -14.48 -0.28 11.61
C ASP A 353 -13.52 -1.45 11.37
N ILE A 354 -14.01 -2.60 10.90
CA ILE A 354 -13.17 -3.77 10.63
C ILE A 354 -12.19 -3.48 9.46
N PRO A 355 -12.63 -3.27 8.21
CA PRO A 355 -11.74 -3.03 7.08
C PRO A 355 -10.87 -1.78 7.27
N GLU A 356 -11.44 -0.71 7.81
CA GLU A 356 -10.72 0.53 8.08
C GLU A 356 -9.56 0.31 9.07
N ASN A 357 -9.84 -0.30 10.22
CA ASN A 357 -8.80 -0.54 11.23
C ASN A 357 -7.70 -1.42 10.68
N PHE A 358 -8.02 -2.45 9.91
CA PHE A 358 -7.00 -3.28 9.30
C PHE A 358 -6.14 -2.58 8.26
N PHE A 359 -6.71 -1.75 7.38
CA PHE A 359 -5.88 -0.99 6.44
C PHE A 359 -4.97 -0.03 7.17
N PHE A 360 -5.48 0.58 8.25
CA PHE A 360 -4.63 1.39 9.12
C PHE A 360 -3.54 0.54 9.80
N ALA A 361 -3.84 -0.71 10.15
CA ALA A 361 -2.87 -1.64 10.72
C ALA A 361 -1.81 -2.13 9.73
N LEU A 362 -2.17 -2.35 8.47
CA LEU A 362 -1.23 -2.76 7.43
C LEU A 362 -0.26 -1.63 7.07
N GLU A 363 -0.74 -0.38 7.03
CA GLU A 363 0.12 0.82 6.93
C GLU A 363 0.89 1.07 8.24
N GLY A 364 0.35 0.55 9.33
CA GLY A 364 0.81 0.69 10.69
C GLY A 364 1.66 -0.48 11.15
N TRP A 365 1.09 -1.23 12.07
CA TRP A 365 1.78 -2.11 12.99
C TRP A 365 2.21 -3.46 12.40
N VAL A 366 1.81 -3.80 11.17
CA VAL A 366 2.20 -5.06 10.52
C VAL A 366 3.51 -4.89 9.75
N SER A 367 4.62 -4.95 10.49
CA SER A 367 5.98 -4.63 10.01
C SER A 367 6.44 -5.40 8.77
N PHE A 368 5.94 -6.60 8.54
CA PHE A 368 6.31 -7.47 7.42
C PHE A 368 5.14 -7.76 6.48
N SER A 369 4.17 -6.84 6.40
CA SER A 369 3.03 -7.02 5.49
C SER A 369 3.47 -7.10 4.02
N ASP A 370 4.58 -6.49 3.63
CA ASP A 370 5.19 -6.66 2.31
C ASP A 370 5.54 -8.12 2.00
N LEU A 371 6.13 -8.84 2.96
CA LEU A 371 6.48 -10.25 2.80
C LEU A 371 5.26 -11.16 2.92
N MET A 372 4.37 -10.89 3.89
CA MET A 372 3.11 -11.63 4.05
C MET A 372 2.28 -11.62 2.76
N GLN A 373 2.18 -10.48 2.08
CA GLN A 373 1.43 -10.39 0.83
C GLN A 373 2.06 -11.23 -0.29
N VAL A 374 3.40 -11.29 -0.36
CA VAL A 374 4.10 -12.08 -1.38
C VAL A 374 4.04 -13.57 -1.09
N PHE A 375 4.36 -13.98 0.14
CA PHE A 375 4.61 -15.37 0.52
C PHE A 375 3.41 -16.01 1.21
N ASP A 376 2.90 -15.44 2.31
CA ASP A 376 1.81 -16.08 3.09
C ASP A 376 0.47 -16.07 2.35
N ASN A 377 0.20 -15.00 1.60
CA ASN A 377 -0.97 -14.89 0.73
C ASN A 377 -0.71 -15.41 -0.69
N GLU A 378 0.52 -15.86 -0.99
CA GLU A 378 0.94 -16.39 -2.28
C GLU A 378 0.54 -15.51 -3.49
N LEU A 379 0.58 -14.18 -3.32
CA LEU A 379 0.26 -13.25 -4.41
C LEU A 379 1.43 -13.07 -5.39
N GLY A 380 2.62 -13.53 -4.99
CA GLY A 380 3.85 -13.37 -5.76
C GLY A 380 4.24 -11.91 -5.98
N LEU A 381 5.19 -11.68 -6.89
CA LEU A 381 5.62 -10.35 -7.29
C LEU A 381 4.75 -9.76 -8.38
N TYR A 382 4.16 -10.62 -9.23
CA TYR A 382 3.35 -10.20 -10.36
C TYR A 382 2.36 -11.30 -10.74
N LEU A 383 1.11 -10.89 -11.00
CA LEU A 383 0.05 -11.75 -11.49
C LEU A 383 -0.71 -11.04 -12.62
N SER A 384 -0.79 -11.70 -13.77
CA SER A 384 -1.61 -11.27 -14.89
C SER A 384 -2.44 -12.45 -15.41
N ARG A 385 -3.13 -12.25 -16.53
CA ARG A 385 -3.84 -13.35 -17.21
C ARG A 385 -2.90 -14.40 -17.81
N GLU A 386 -1.67 -14.01 -18.13
CA GLU A 386 -0.72 -14.85 -18.84
C GLU A 386 0.43 -15.35 -17.97
N PHE A 387 0.79 -14.62 -16.92
CA PHE A 387 1.98 -14.91 -16.13
C PHE A 387 1.71 -14.80 -14.64
N TYR A 388 2.29 -15.73 -13.90
CA TYR A 388 2.49 -15.64 -12.46
C TYR A 388 3.98 -15.71 -12.17
N VAL A 389 4.50 -14.72 -11.43
CA VAL A 389 5.92 -14.64 -11.06
C VAL A 389 6.04 -14.61 -9.55
N MET A 390 6.63 -15.66 -8.99
CA MET A 390 6.75 -15.89 -7.55
C MET A 390 8.22 -16.04 -7.15
N PRO A 391 8.72 -15.28 -6.17
CA PRO A 391 10.02 -15.54 -5.59
C PRO A 391 9.97 -16.83 -4.77
N LEU A 392 10.98 -17.68 -4.94
CA LEU A 392 11.19 -18.86 -4.11
C LEU A 392 12.40 -18.58 -3.22
N ALA A 393 12.14 -18.33 -1.94
CA ALA A 393 13.16 -18.08 -0.92
C ALA A 393 13.60 -19.37 -0.23
N PHE A 394 14.89 -19.51 0.07
CA PHE A 394 15.46 -20.68 0.74
C PHE A 394 16.77 -20.35 1.45
N LYS A 395 17.15 -21.17 2.43
CA LYS A 395 18.44 -21.08 3.15
C LYS A 395 19.36 -22.28 2.86
N SER A 396 18.86 -23.32 2.21
CA SER A 396 19.65 -24.52 1.88
C SER A 396 19.24 -25.17 0.56
N GLU A 397 20.17 -25.90 -0.07
CA GLU A 397 19.92 -26.68 -1.29
C GLU A 397 18.79 -27.71 -1.14
N LYS A 398 18.66 -28.28 0.06
CA LYS A 398 17.60 -29.25 0.35
C LYS A 398 16.22 -28.59 0.34
N GLU A 399 16.13 -27.41 0.95
CA GLU A 399 14.91 -26.60 0.95
C GLU A 399 14.57 -26.15 -0.46
N PHE A 400 15.55 -25.58 -1.19
CA PHE A 400 15.39 -25.21 -2.58
C PHE A 400 14.84 -26.36 -3.42
N SER A 401 15.44 -27.56 -3.33
CA SER A 401 15.01 -28.73 -4.09
C SER A 401 13.59 -29.16 -3.76
N ARG A 402 13.17 -29.07 -2.50
CA ARG A 402 11.81 -29.40 -2.05
C ARG A 402 10.80 -28.40 -2.61
N GLU A 403 10.98 -27.11 -2.34
CA GLU A 403 10.06 -26.06 -2.79
C GLU A 403 9.96 -26.01 -4.32
N ARG A 404 11.11 -26.16 -5.00
CA ARG A 404 11.16 -26.22 -6.46
C ARG A 404 10.31 -27.37 -7.00
N GLN A 405 10.41 -28.56 -6.40
CA GLN A 405 9.63 -29.70 -6.86
C GLN A 405 8.14 -29.48 -6.61
N GLU A 406 7.76 -28.85 -5.50
CA GLU A 406 6.36 -28.53 -5.19
C GLU A 406 5.73 -27.62 -6.27
N TYR A 407 6.40 -26.54 -6.67
CA TYR A 407 5.91 -25.68 -7.76
C TYR A 407 5.82 -26.41 -9.10
N LEU A 408 6.77 -27.29 -9.40
CA LEU A 408 6.74 -28.09 -10.64
C LEU A 408 5.59 -29.11 -10.63
N ASP A 409 5.34 -29.76 -9.49
CA ASP A 409 4.24 -30.70 -9.33
C ASP A 409 2.89 -29.99 -9.42
N VAL A 410 2.77 -28.80 -8.82
CA VAL A 410 1.60 -27.91 -8.93
C VAL A 410 1.31 -27.57 -10.39
N ALA A 411 2.31 -27.08 -11.10
CA ALA A 411 2.16 -26.73 -12.51
C ALA A 411 1.78 -27.95 -13.37
N GLN A 412 2.39 -29.11 -13.10
CA GLN A 412 2.07 -30.34 -13.81
C GLN A 412 0.61 -30.77 -13.59
N ARG A 413 0.11 -30.73 -12.34
CA ARG A 413 -1.29 -31.06 -12.03
C ARG A 413 -2.26 -30.09 -12.68
N ALA A 414 -1.90 -28.81 -12.73
CA ALA A 414 -2.68 -27.76 -13.38
C ALA A 414 -2.56 -27.76 -14.92
N GLY A 415 -1.63 -28.53 -15.50
CA GLY A 415 -1.36 -28.54 -16.93
C GLY A 415 -0.73 -27.24 -17.44
N LEU A 416 0.05 -26.56 -16.60
CA LEU A 416 0.70 -25.28 -16.88
C LEU A 416 2.18 -25.47 -17.20
N GLU A 417 2.73 -24.59 -18.03
CA GLU A 417 4.18 -24.47 -18.18
C GLU A 417 4.76 -23.73 -16.99
N CYS A 418 5.82 -24.28 -16.38
CA CYS A 418 6.50 -23.68 -15.24
C CYS A 418 8.00 -23.79 -15.39
N SER A 419 8.69 -22.72 -14.99
CA SER A 419 10.14 -22.64 -14.92
C SER A 419 10.54 -22.13 -13.55
N VAL A 420 11.57 -22.74 -12.97
CA VAL A 420 12.22 -22.26 -11.75
C VAL A 420 13.67 -21.99 -12.11
N THR A 421 14.11 -20.75 -11.96
CA THR A 421 15.46 -20.33 -12.32
C THR A 421 16.51 -20.81 -11.32
N ALA A 422 17.78 -20.79 -11.74
CA ALA A 422 18.90 -21.18 -10.88
C ALA A 422 19.32 -20.06 -9.92
N ASP A 423 19.06 -18.82 -10.30
CA ASP A 423 19.38 -17.58 -9.59
C ASP A 423 18.26 -16.54 -9.83
N TRP A 424 18.42 -15.32 -9.31
CA TRP A 424 17.49 -14.21 -9.53
C TRP A 424 17.63 -13.62 -10.95
N THR A 425 17.25 -14.40 -11.95
CA THR A 425 17.34 -14.05 -13.38
C THR A 425 16.06 -14.42 -14.10
N LEU A 426 15.98 -14.07 -15.39
CA LEU A 426 14.89 -14.45 -16.29
C LEU A 426 15.43 -15.29 -17.46
N ASP A 427 16.53 -16.02 -17.28
CA ASP A 427 17.30 -16.67 -18.36
C ASP A 427 16.74 -18.04 -18.78
N SER A 428 15.56 -18.40 -18.27
CA SER A 428 14.82 -19.57 -18.73
C SER A 428 13.97 -19.25 -19.96
N HIS A 429 13.53 -20.28 -20.69
CA HIS A 429 12.63 -20.10 -21.84
C HIS A 429 11.39 -19.25 -21.51
N LEU A 430 10.70 -19.58 -20.40
CA LEU A 430 9.55 -18.80 -19.92
C LEU A 430 9.95 -17.40 -19.42
N GLY A 431 11.14 -17.25 -18.85
CA GLY A 431 11.65 -15.93 -18.45
C GLY A 431 11.91 -15.00 -19.63
N GLU A 432 12.45 -15.52 -20.74
CA GLU A 432 12.63 -14.78 -22.00
C GLU A 432 11.28 -14.48 -22.68
N GLU A 433 10.30 -15.38 -22.59
CA GLU A 433 8.95 -15.10 -23.03
C GLU A 433 8.32 -13.98 -22.21
N PHE A 434 8.35 -14.08 -20.88
CA PHE A 434 7.85 -13.05 -19.98
C PHE A 434 8.51 -11.69 -20.23
N ARG A 435 9.84 -11.65 -20.39
CA ARG A 435 10.58 -10.42 -20.68
C ARG A 435 10.18 -9.77 -22.00
N ARG A 436 9.82 -10.57 -23.01
CA ARG A 436 9.33 -10.06 -24.30
C ARG A 436 7.91 -9.51 -24.19
N SER A 437 7.04 -10.17 -23.43
CA SER A 437 5.65 -9.74 -23.24
C SER A 437 5.53 -8.55 -22.28
N GLU A 438 6.32 -8.52 -21.21
CA GLU A 438 6.22 -7.57 -20.10
C GLU A 438 7.59 -6.93 -19.76
N PRO A 439 8.26 -6.25 -20.71
CA PRO A 439 9.66 -5.82 -20.56
C PRO A 439 9.89 -4.86 -19.38
N ALA A 440 8.96 -3.94 -19.15
CA ALA A 440 9.05 -2.99 -18.04
C ALA A 440 8.86 -3.67 -16.68
N VAL A 441 8.02 -4.70 -16.60
CA VAL A 441 7.79 -5.46 -15.36
C VAL A 441 9.00 -6.34 -15.06
N ALA A 442 9.54 -6.99 -16.08
CA ALA A 442 10.75 -7.81 -15.97
C ALA A 442 11.92 -7.02 -15.35
N ASP A 443 12.20 -5.80 -15.82
CA ASP A 443 13.24 -4.93 -15.23
C ASP A 443 12.97 -4.63 -13.74
N LYS A 444 11.72 -4.28 -13.41
CA LYS A 444 11.32 -3.96 -12.04
C LYS A 444 11.46 -5.17 -11.10
N ILE A 445 11.10 -6.37 -11.55
CA ILE A 445 11.27 -7.62 -10.79
C ILE A 445 12.75 -7.93 -10.56
N LEU A 446 13.60 -7.80 -11.59
CA LEU A 446 15.04 -8.04 -11.44
C LEU A 446 15.67 -7.08 -10.41
N ARG A 447 15.21 -5.83 -10.36
CA ARG A 447 15.67 -4.82 -9.39
C ARG A 447 15.16 -5.04 -7.96
N ALA A 448 14.07 -5.78 -7.78
CA ALA A 448 13.44 -6.02 -6.47
C ALA A 448 14.26 -6.96 -5.56
N GLY A 449 15.00 -7.91 -6.14
CA GLY A 449 15.59 -9.05 -5.43
C GLY A 449 16.45 -8.67 -4.22
N GLY A 450 17.34 -7.70 -4.38
CA GLY A 450 18.26 -7.30 -3.30
C GLY A 450 17.54 -6.76 -2.06
N HIS A 451 16.49 -5.96 -2.25
CA HIS A 451 15.73 -5.45 -1.10
C HIS A 451 14.81 -6.52 -0.51
N LEU A 452 14.17 -7.34 -1.35
CA LEU A 452 13.37 -8.47 -0.88
C LEU A 452 14.17 -9.41 0.03
N LEU A 453 15.39 -9.77 -0.36
CA LEU A 453 16.29 -10.59 0.47
C LEU A 453 16.66 -9.90 1.78
N THR A 454 16.92 -8.59 1.75
CA THR A 454 17.19 -7.82 2.97
C THR A 454 16.02 -7.91 3.94
N ARG A 455 14.78 -7.81 3.43
CA ARG A 455 13.56 -7.88 4.22
C ARG A 455 13.33 -9.27 4.80
N LEU A 456 13.57 -10.33 4.03
CA LEU A 456 13.54 -11.72 4.53
C LEU A 456 14.56 -11.95 5.65
N ASP A 457 15.79 -11.45 5.48
CA ASP A 457 16.84 -11.55 6.51
C ASP A 457 16.49 -10.76 7.79
N GLU A 458 15.80 -9.62 7.66
CA GLU A 458 15.27 -8.85 8.79
C GLU A 458 14.15 -9.60 9.53
N CYS A 459 13.31 -10.36 8.81
CA CYS A 459 12.18 -11.11 9.37
C CYS A 459 12.63 -12.41 10.05
N ASP A 460 13.34 -13.26 9.31
CA ASP A 460 13.58 -14.65 9.68
C ASP A 460 15.07 -14.96 9.95
N GLY A 461 15.91 -13.92 10.04
CA GLY A 461 17.35 -14.02 10.24
C GLY A 461 18.12 -14.28 8.94
N PRO A 462 19.44 -14.02 8.94
CA PRO A 462 20.24 -13.93 7.73
C PRO A 462 20.41 -15.26 6.98
N GLY A 463 20.82 -15.15 5.71
CA GLY A 463 21.27 -16.28 4.90
C GLY A 463 20.26 -16.75 3.86
N HIS A 464 19.21 -15.96 3.60
CA HIS A 464 18.29 -16.26 2.52
C HIS A 464 18.94 -16.07 1.16
N GLN A 465 18.58 -16.96 0.25
CA GLN A 465 18.74 -16.82 -1.19
C GLN A 465 17.34 -16.85 -1.81
N ALA A 466 17.21 -16.35 -3.03
CA ALA A 466 15.95 -16.41 -3.76
C ALA A 466 16.18 -16.59 -5.25
N VAL A 467 15.27 -17.35 -5.87
CA VAL A 467 15.14 -17.49 -7.33
C VAL A 467 13.73 -17.11 -7.77
N LEU A 468 13.46 -17.16 -9.07
CA LEU A 468 12.14 -16.88 -9.63
C LEU A 468 11.47 -18.14 -10.16
N VAL A 469 10.23 -18.34 -9.73
CA VAL A 469 9.26 -19.25 -10.33
C VAL A 469 8.43 -18.44 -11.32
N ILE A 470 8.31 -18.95 -12.55
CA ILE A 470 7.57 -18.32 -13.63
C ILE A 470 6.62 -19.36 -14.18
N MET A 471 5.31 -19.10 -14.05
CA MET A 471 4.26 -19.95 -14.61
C MET A 471 3.53 -19.24 -15.73
N LYS A 472 3.33 -19.94 -16.85
CA LYS A 472 2.44 -19.49 -17.93
C LYS A 472 1.02 -19.87 -17.56
N LEU A 473 0.20 -18.88 -17.28
CA LEU A 473 -1.21 -19.07 -16.96
C LEU A 473 -2.03 -19.21 -18.25
N LEU A 474 -2.90 -20.21 -18.28
CA LEU A 474 -3.84 -20.48 -19.37
C LEU A 474 -5.22 -19.88 -19.07
N ASN A 475 -5.29 -18.67 -18.51
CA ASN A 475 -6.56 -18.11 -18.06
C ASN A 475 -7.41 -17.71 -19.27
N GLN A 476 -8.24 -18.64 -19.73
CA GLN A 476 -9.41 -18.36 -20.54
C GLN A 476 -10.26 -17.30 -19.82
N PRO A 477 -10.92 -16.38 -20.56
CA PRO A 477 -11.82 -15.43 -19.92
C PRO A 477 -12.83 -16.21 -19.06
N PRO A 478 -13.16 -15.73 -17.85
CA PRO A 478 -14.23 -16.34 -17.06
C PRO A 478 -15.46 -16.41 -17.96
N VAL A 479 -15.98 -17.62 -18.15
CA VAL A 479 -17.20 -17.82 -18.92
C VAL A 479 -18.24 -16.91 -18.28
N GLN A 480 -18.67 -15.86 -19.00
CA GLN A 480 -19.91 -15.18 -18.68
C GLN A 480 -20.99 -16.26 -18.76
N ARG A 481 -21.32 -16.86 -17.63
CA ARG A 481 -22.58 -17.56 -17.51
C ARG A 481 -23.61 -16.46 -17.49
N ASP A 482 -24.16 -16.15 -18.66
CA ASP A 482 -25.45 -15.48 -18.79
C ASP A 482 -26.45 -16.29 -17.96
N ARG A 483 -26.62 -15.95 -16.68
CA ARG A 483 -27.66 -16.45 -15.78
C ARG A 483 -28.11 -15.38 -14.80
#